data_AF-A0A7W7FV39-F1
#
_entry.id   AF-A0A7W7FV39-F1
#
_cell.length_a   1.000
_cell.length_b   1.000
_cell.length_c   1.000
_cell.angle_alpha   90.00
_cell.angle_beta   90.00
_cell.angle_gamma   90.00
#
_symmetry.space_group_name_H-M   'P 1'
#
loop_
_entity.id
_entity.type
_entity.pdbx_description
1 polymer ?
#
loop_
_entity_poly.entity_id
_entity_poly.type
_entity_poly.pdbx_seq_one_letter_code
_entity_poly.pdbx_strand_id
1 'polypeptide(L)'
;MAELPAVLRARCQILLLRMRIENLIKSAPSELLVTGPGTNKVRLRLWGLLSSIPQQDRPRADRLIRQVHRVYGLSSDYLHSRQSSIVPSPAELAAWLACVEALELLVTSADPDRGTAGAAEQPPAG
;
A
#
# COMPACT_ATOMS: atom_id res chain seq x y z
N MET A 1 6.33 -27.30 15.27
CA MET A 1 6.80 -26.29 14.30
C MET A 1 7.59 -25.24 15.08
N ALA A 2 8.83 -24.94 14.72
CA ALA A 2 9.61 -23.92 15.43
C ALA A 2 9.03 -22.53 15.12
N GLU A 3 8.81 -21.71 16.14
CA GLU A 3 8.33 -20.33 15.93
C GLU A 3 9.41 -19.49 15.23
N LEU A 4 8.99 -18.71 14.23
CA LEU A 4 9.87 -17.74 13.57
C LEU A 4 10.38 -16.71 14.58
N PRO A 5 11.70 -16.40 14.60
CA PRO A 5 12.27 -15.31 15.38
C PRO A 5 11.53 -13.99 15.14
N ALA A 6 11.35 -13.20 16.20
CA ALA A 6 10.58 -11.94 16.16
C ALA A 6 11.07 -10.98 15.05
N VAL A 7 12.38 -10.91 14.81
CA VAL A 7 12.99 -10.10 13.75
C VAL A 7 12.56 -10.56 12.35
N LEU A 8 12.54 -11.87 12.11
CA LEU A 8 12.11 -12.43 10.83
C LEU A 8 10.60 -12.22 10.63
N ARG A 9 9.81 -12.39 11.69
CA ARG A 9 8.37 -12.09 11.68
C ARG A 9 8.09 -10.64 11.27
N ALA A 10 8.79 -9.68 11.90
CA ALA A 10 8.67 -8.26 11.56
C ALA A 10 9.07 -7.99 10.10
N ARG A 11 10.18 -8.56 9.63
CA ARG A 11 10.62 -8.45 8.22
C ARG A 11 9.57 -8.98 7.24
N CYS A 12 8.99 -10.16 7.50
CA CYS A 12 7.93 -10.72 6.68
C CYS A 12 6.69 -9.80 6.65
N GLN A 13 6.27 -9.28 7.80
CA GLN A 13 5.13 -8.37 7.89
C GLN A 13 5.37 -7.06 7.12
N ILE A 14 6.59 -6.51 7.19
CA ILE A 14 6.97 -5.29 6.47
C ILE A 14 7.06 -5.53 4.95
N LEU A 15 7.56 -6.70 4.53
CA LEU A 15 7.54 -7.13 3.13
C LEU A 15 6.11 -7.23 2.60
N LEU A 16 5.21 -7.89 3.34
CA LEU A 16 3.79 -7.98 3.00
C LEU A 16 3.14 -6.61 2.92
N LEU A 17 3.45 -5.72 3.86
CA LEU A 17 2.97 -4.34 3.87
C LEU A 17 3.41 -3.58 2.61
N ARG A 18 4.66 -3.74 2.16
CA ARG A 18 5.11 -3.16 0.89
C ARG A 18 4.40 -3.75 -0.31
N MET A 19 4.22 -5.07 -0.36
CA MET A 19 3.48 -5.71 -1.45
C MET A 19 2.05 -5.18 -1.55
N ARG A 20 1.38 -4.96 -0.41
CA ARG A 20 0.06 -4.34 -0.33
C ARG A 20 0.05 -2.91 -0.91
N ILE A 21 0.99 -2.07 -0.49
CA ILE A 21 1.12 -0.71 -1.04
C ILE A 21 1.38 -0.74 -2.55
N GLU A 22 2.30 -1.59 -3.02
CA GLU A 22 2.61 -1.77 -4.44
C GLU A 22 1.39 -2.24 -5.23
N ASN A 23 0.60 -3.15 -4.68
CA ASN A 23 -0.64 -3.61 -5.29
C ASN A 23 -1.67 -2.49 -5.39
N LEU A 24 -1.86 -1.73 -4.31
CA LEU A 24 -2.78 -0.61 -4.25
C LEU A 24 -2.46 0.46 -5.31
N ILE A 25 -1.18 0.80 -5.48
CA ILE A 25 -0.77 1.85 -6.42
C ILE A 25 -0.73 1.39 -7.88
N LYS A 26 -0.72 0.07 -8.15
CA LYS A 26 -0.86 -0.45 -9.53
C LYS A 26 -2.21 -0.09 -10.13
N SER A 27 -3.22 0.05 -9.29
CA SER A 27 -4.58 0.41 -9.68
C SER A 27 -4.78 1.93 -9.81
N ALA A 28 -3.73 2.74 -9.64
CA ALA A 28 -3.82 4.16 -9.90
C ALA A 28 -3.85 4.43 -11.43
N PRO A 29 -4.65 5.40 -11.91
CA PRO A 29 -4.72 5.72 -13.34
C PRO A 29 -3.34 6.01 -13.92
N SER A 30 -2.95 5.26 -14.96
CA SER A 30 -1.64 5.38 -15.60
C SER A 30 -1.45 6.71 -16.35
N GLU A 31 -2.54 7.38 -16.71
CA GLU A 31 -2.56 8.61 -17.51
C GLU A 31 -1.93 9.81 -16.80
N LEU A 32 -1.80 9.77 -15.46
CA LEU A 32 -1.17 10.83 -14.66
C LEU A 32 0.36 10.65 -14.51
N LEU A 33 0.95 9.61 -15.09
CA LEU A 33 2.38 9.30 -14.95
C LEU A 33 3.18 9.88 -16.12
N VAL A 34 3.47 11.19 -16.08
CA VAL A 34 4.55 11.76 -16.90
C VAL A 34 5.88 11.23 -16.36
N THR A 35 6.47 10.25 -17.04
CA THR A 35 7.68 9.57 -16.61
C THR A 35 8.93 10.32 -17.07
N GLY A 36 9.47 11.18 -16.21
CA GLY A 36 10.85 11.64 -16.32
C GLY A 36 11.81 10.70 -15.56
N PRO A 37 13.11 10.68 -15.89
CA PRO A 37 14.10 10.07 -15.01
C PRO A 37 14.12 10.79 -13.66
N GLY A 38 14.12 10.03 -12.55
CA GLY A 38 14.16 10.56 -11.18
C GLY A 38 12.80 10.78 -10.51
N THR A 39 11.67 10.53 -11.17
CA THR A 39 10.36 10.67 -10.52
C THR A 39 10.06 9.46 -9.63
N ASN A 40 9.81 9.70 -8.33
CA ASN A 40 9.37 8.66 -7.40
C ASN A 40 7.98 8.15 -7.82
N LYS A 41 7.96 7.06 -8.59
CA LYS A 41 6.76 6.44 -9.16
C LYS A 41 5.72 6.09 -8.09
N VAL A 42 6.15 5.76 -6.87
CA VAL A 42 5.25 5.43 -5.76
C VAL A 42 4.53 6.67 -5.27
N ARG A 43 5.26 7.78 -5.07
CA ARG A 43 4.63 9.06 -4.70
C ARG A 43 3.60 9.49 -5.74
N LEU A 44 3.97 9.48 -7.02
CA LEU A 44 3.02 9.90 -8.06
C LEU A 44 1.78 9.01 -8.11
N ARG A 45 1.96 7.69 -8.06
CA ARG A 45 0.82 6.76 -8.11
C ARG A 45 -0.07 6.86 -6.87
N LEU A 46 0.51 7.03 -5.68
CA LEU A 46 -0.26 7.25 -4.45
C LEU A 46 -1.15 8.50 -4.56
N TRP A 47 -0.61 9.62 -5.03
CA TRP A 47 -1.42 10.83 -5.23
C TRP A 47 -2.38 10.71 -6.41
N GLY A 48 -2.04 9.90 -7.42
CA GLY A 48 -2.94 9.55 -8.52
C GLY A 48 -4.24 8.90 -8.05
N LEU A 49 -4.23 8.17 -6.93
CA LEU A 49 -5.44 7.59 -6.33
C LEU A 49 -6.47 8.66 -5.93
N LEU A 50 -6.06 9.90 -5.64
CA LEU A 50 -7.02 10.97 -5.29
C LEU A 50 -8.01 11.27 -6.41
N SER A 51 -7.64 11.00 -7.67
CA SER A 51 -8.52 11.22 -8.81
C SER A 51 -9.75 10.31 -8.78
N SER A 52 -9.63 9.09 -8.26
CA SER A 52 -10.72 8.12 -8.15
C SER A 52 -11.50 8.24 -6.84
N ILE A 53 -11.09 9.09 -5.89
CA ILE A 53 -11.78 9.27 -4.62
C ILE A 53 -12.85 10.39 -4.72
N PRO A 54 -14.09 10.16 -4.23
CA PRO A 54 -15.14 11.18 -4.13
C PRO A 54 -14.66 12.45 -3.41
N GLN A 55 -15.10 13.63 -3.87
CA GLN A 55 -14.59 14.91 -3.33
C GLN A 55 -14.74 15.04 -1.80
N GLN A 56 -15.84 14.53 -1.24
CA GLN A 56 -16.11 14.52 0.21
C GLN A 56 -15.06 13.77 1.02
N ASP A 57 -14.41 12.75 0.43
CA ASP A 57 -13.43 11.89 1.11
C ASP A 57 -11.98 12.27 0.81
N ARG A 58 -11.74 13.17 -0.15
CA ARG A 58 -10.38 13.59 -0.55
C ARG A 58 -9.51 14.11 0.60
N PRO A 59 -9.99 14.93 1.55
CA PRO A 59 -9.17 15.38 2.68
C PRO A 59 -8.73 14.23 3.59
N ARG A 60 -9.56 13.19 3.72
CA ARG A 60 -9.21 11.97 4.46
C ARG A 60 -8.20 11.13 3.67
N ALA A 61 -8.43 10.95 2.37
CA ALA A 61 -7.53 10.22 1.48
C ALA A 61 -6.13 10.85 1.42
N ASP A 62 -6.02 12.17 1.31
CA ASP A 62 -4.73 12.88 1.26
C ASP A 62 -3.92 12.66 2.54
N ARG A 63 -4.57 12.71 3.72
CA ARG A 63 -3.91 12.39 5.00
C ARG A 63 -3.39 10.97 5.04
N LEU A 64 -4.21 10.00 4.63
CA LEU A 64 -3.82 8.59 4.57
C LEU A 64 -2.67 8.35 3.57
N ILE A 65 -2.71 8.98 2.40
CA ILE A 65 -1.66 8.88 1.38
C ILE A 65 -0.32 9.39 1.91
N ARG A 66 -0.30 10.53 2.63
CA ARG A 66 0.94 11.04 3.25
C ARG A 66 1.50 10.06 4.27
N GLN A 67 0.62 9.47 5.09
CA GLN A 67 1.02 8.47 6.08
C GLN A 67 1.54 7.19 5.41
N VAL A 68 0.84 6.66 4.41
CA VAL A 68 1.27 5.48 3.63
C VAL A 68 2.58 5.73 2.90
N HIS A 69 2.79 6.90 2.31
CA HIS A 69 4.05 7.27 1.68
C HIS A 69 5.21 7.30 2.70
N ARG A 70 4.96 7.82 3.92
CA ARG A 70 5.95 7.77 5.02
C ARG A 70 6.26 6.33 5.43
N VAL A 71 5.24 5.49 5.61
CA VAL A 71 5.40 4.06 5.94
C VAL A 71 6.19 3.34 4.84
N TYR A 72 5.94 3.65 3.56
CA TYR A 72 6.68 3.10 2.44
C TYR A 72 8.19 3.45 2.52
N GLY A 73 8.52 4.70 2.86
CA GLY A 73 9.91 5.10 3.12
C GLY A 73 10.54 4.31 4.27
N LEU A 74 9.90 4.31 5.44
CA LEU A 74 10.39 3.63 6.66
C LEU A 74 10.57 2.12 6.44
N SER A 75 9.62 1.47 5.75
CA SER A 75 9.70 0.06 5.39
C SER A 75 10.88 -0.22 4.45
N SER A 76 11.17 0.69 3.52
CA SER A 76 12.34 0.57 2.64
C SER A 76 13.64 0.71 3.40
N ASP A 77 13.74 1.68 4.31
CA ASP A 77 14.94 1.90 5.11
C ASP A 77 15.23 0.71 6.03
N TYR A 78 14.19 0.16 6.66
CA TYR A 78 14.27 -1.05 7.50
C TYR A 78 14.74 -2.28 6.71
N LEU A 79 14.16 -2.53 5.52
CA LEU A 79 14.52 -3.69 4.71
C LEU A 79 15.95 -3.60 4.14
N HIS A 80 16.41 -2.39 3.79
CA HIS A 80 17.75 -2.18 3.24
C HIS A 80 18.81 -1.82 4.29
N SER A 81 18.44 -1.83 5.58
CA SER A 81 19.33 -1.49 6.71
C SER A 81 20.00 -0.11 6.58
N ARG A 82 19.36 0.85 5.90
CA ARG A 82 19.92 2.20 5.65
C ARG A 82 19.78 3.13 6.84
N GLN A 83 18.78 2.89 7.70
CA GLN A 83 18.63 3.52 9.00
C GLN A 83 18.40 2.41 10.03
N SER A 84 19.42 2.18 10.86
CA SER A 84 19.48 1.41 12.11
C SER A 84 18.56 0.20 12.30
N SER A 85 19.16 -0.97 12.53
CA SER A 85 18.98 -1.94 13.65
C SER A 85 17.74 -1.97 14.57
N ILE A 86 16.81 -1.02 14.53
CA ILE A 86 15.61 -0.95 15.37
C ILE A 86 14.47 -1.62 14.63
N VAL A 87 14.11 -2.81 15.11
CA VAL A 87 12.87 -3.48 14.75
C VAL A 87 11.71 -2.59 15.19
N PRO A 88 10.78 -2.20 14.30
CA PRO A 88 9.61 -1.44 14.74
C PRO A 88 8.88 -2.23 15.81
N SER A 89 8.42 -1.53 16.84
CA SER A 89 7.65 -2.15 17.91
C SER A 89 6.36 -2.77 17.35
N PRO A 90 5.78 -3.78 18.02
CA PRO A 90 4.51 -4.36 17.61
C PRO A 90 3.39 -3.31 17.44
N ALA A 91 3.38 -2.27 18.28
CA ALA A 91 2.42 -1.18 18.20
C ALA A 91 2.62 -0.30 16.95
N GLU A 92 3.88 0.03 16.62
CA GLU A 92 4.18 0.78 15.39
C GLU A 92 3.80 -0.01 14.15
N LEU A 93 4.13 -1.31 14.12
CA LEU A 93 3.79 -2.16 12.98
C LEU A 93 2.27 -2.32 12.82
N ALA A 94 1.53 -2.46 13.92
CA ALA A 94 0.07 -2.47 13.89
C ALA A 94 -0.50 -1.14 13.35
N ALA A 95 0.06 0.00 13.75
CA ALA A 95 -0.34 1.30 13.23
C ALA A 95 -0.05 1.45 11.72
N TRP A 96 1.08 0.91 11.24
CA TRP A 96 1.41 0.90 9.81
C TRP A 96 0.41 0.06 9.03
N LEU A 97 0.08 -1.14 9.52
CA LEU A 97 -0.91 -2.04 8.90
C LEU A 97 -2.28 -1.38 8.83
N ALA A 98 -2.76 -0.82 9.94
CA ALA A 98 -4.06 -0.14 10.01
C ALA A 98 -4.13 1.07 9.06
N CYS A 99 -3.03 1.81 8.92
CA CYS A 99 -2.94 2.94 7.98
C CYS A 99 -3.09 2.48 6.52
N VAL A 100 -2.42 1.39 6.14
CA VAL A 100 -2.51 0.85 4.77
C VAL A 100 -3.90 0.28 4.51
N GLU A 101 -4.46 -0.48 5.46
CA GLU A 101 -5.80 -1.04 5.39
C GLU A 101 -6.88 0.04 5.25
N ALA A 102 -6.77 1.13 6.01
CA ALA A 102 -7.70 2.26 5.90
C ALA A 102 -7.68 2.91 4.51
N LEU A 103 -6.52 2.99 3.87
CA LEU A 103 -6.41 3.51 2.50
C LEU A 103 -6.96 2.51 1.48
N GLU A 104 -6.66 1.22 1.62
CA GLU A 104 -7.20 0.17 0.77
C GLU A 104 -8.73 0.15 0.81
N LEU A 105 -9.34 0.18 2.00
CA LEU A 105 -10.79 0.24 2.16
C LEU A 105 -11.39 1.46 1.45
N LEU A 106 -10.74 2.62 1.58
CA LEU A 106 -11.21 3.84 0.95
C LEU A 106 -11.14 3.75 -0.58
N VAL A 107 -10.07 3.18 -1.12
CA VAL A 107 -9.88 3.01 -2.57
C VAL A 107 -10.84 1.96 -3.13
N THR A 108 -11.03 0.83 -2.47
CA THR A 108 -11.97 -0.22 -2.90
C THR A 108 -13.41 0.26 -2.81
N SER A 109 -13.77 1.05 -1.80
CA SER A 109 -15.13 1.61 -1.68
C SER A 109 -15.44 2.65 -2.75
N ALA A 110 -14.40 3.32 -3.27
CA ALA A 110 -14.53 4.31 -4.34
C ALA A 110 -14.65 3.67 -5.74
N ASP A 111 -14.35 2.37 -5.87
CA ASP A 111 -14.37 1.63 -7.13
C ASP A 111 -14.92 0.20 -6.87
N PRO A 112 -16.25 0.05 -6.71
CA PRO A 112 -16.89 -1.20 -6.28
C PRO A 112 -16.71 -2.36 -7.29
N ASP A 113 -16.48 -2.05 -8.57
CA ASP A 113 -16.20 -3.04 -9.61
C ASP A 113 -14.83 -3.73 -9.41
N ARG A 114 -13.97 -3.22 -8.49
CA ARG A 114 -12.73 -3.90 -8.09
C ARG A 114 -12.94 -5.10 -7.16
N GLY A 115 -14.07 -5.18 -6.46
CA GLY A 115 -14.32 -6.26 -5.49
C GLY A 115 -14.63 -7.62 -6.13
N THR A 116 -15.01 -7.64 -7.41
CA THR A 116 -15.56 -8.81 -8.12
C THR A 116 -14.64 -9.40 -9.19
N ALA A 117 -13.55 -8.72 -9.56
CA ALA A 117 -12.63 -9.16 -10.63
C ALA A 117 -11.84 -10.44 -10.30
N GLY A 118 -12.00 -11.03 -9.11
CA GLY A 118 -11.43 -12.33 -8.73
C GLY A 118 -12.41 -13.51 -8.71
N ALA A 119 -13.71 -13.31 -9.01
CA ALA A 119 -14.74 -14.32 -8.74
C ALA A 119 -15.48 -14.86 -9.98
N ALA A 120 -15.12 -14.48 -11.20
CA ALA A 120 -15.83 -14.91 -12.41
C ALA A 120 -14.87 -15.33 -13.53
N GLU A 121 -14.23 -16.49 -13.36
CA GLU A 121 -13.78 -17.29 -14.50
C GLU A 121 -14.45 -18.66 -14.39
N GLN A 122 -15.75 -18.70 -14.72
CA GLN A 122 -16.39 -19.97 -15.07
C GLN A 122 -15.96 -20.32 -16.50
N PRO A 123 -15.35 -21.50 -16.73
CA PRO A 123 -15.01 -21.91 -18.09
C PRO A 123 -16.31 -22.13 -18.89
N PRO A 124 -16.28 -21.89 -20.22
CA PRO A 124 -17.43 -22.14 -21.07
C PRO A 124 -17.80 -23.62 -21.00
N ALA A 125 -19.06 -23.90 -20.70
CA ALA A 125 -19.60 -25.26 -20.77
C ALA A 125 -19.64 -25.68 -22.25
N GLY A 126 -18.74 -26.59 -22.60
CA GLY A 126 -18.79 -27.38 -23.83
C GLY A 126 -19.39 -28.75 -23.57
#